data_AF-A0A9E3Q9M8-F1
#
_entry.id   AF-A0A9E3Q9M8-F1
#
_cell.length_a   1.000
_cell.length_b   1.000
_cell.length_c   1.000
_cell.angle_alpha   90.00
_cell.angle_beta   90.00
_cell.angle_gamma   90.00
#
_symmetry.space_group_name_H-M   'P 1'
#
loop_
_entity.id
_entity.type
_entity.pdbx_description
1 polymer ?
#
loop_
_entity_poly.entity_id
_entity_poly.type
_entity_poly.pdbx_seq_one_letter_code
_entity_poly.pdbx_strand_id
1 'polypeptide(L)'
;MSDTSPAPAGGDARTALSAIRHGLRTPINIIIGYAELMIEDAEDSGQPALTPDLQEIAGQGRQALAAVDRLLAEPSGPDDIADRSGLPAALLPPIDHIRAACSRLRGQLAEADGAGPSADLGRIEAATEQLRALVAQAAPDRLRTDEVPAGR
;
A
#
# COMPACT_ATOMS: atom_id res chain seq x y z
N MET A 1 0.52 6.54 -53.15
CA MET A 1 -0.10 5.61 -52.19
C MET A 1 -0.04 6.28 -50.83
N SER A 2 -1.17 6.86 -50.42
CA SER A 2 -1.38 7.39 -49.07
C SER A 2 -1.89 6.26 -48.15
N ASP A 3 -1.81 6.50 -46.84
CA ASP A 3 -2.23 5.64 -45.71
C ASP A 3 -1.33 4.42 -45.44
N THR A 4 -0.66 4.33 -44.28
CA THR A 4 -1.29 4.31 -42.94
C THR A 4 -0.31 4.77 -41.84
N SER A 5 -0.82 5.58 -40.91
CA SER A 5 -0.23 5.99 -39.61
C SER A 5 -0.75 5.04 -38.49
N PRO A 6 -0.30 5.12 -37.21
CA PRO A 6 1.03 5.00 -36.61
C PRO A 6 1.11 3.83 -35.58
N ALA A 7 2.26 3.72 -34.89
CA ALA A 7 2.66 2.70 -33.91
C ALA A 7 1.71 2.45 -32.72
N PRO A 8 1.69 1.23 -32.11
CA PRO A 8 1.11 1.01 -30.80
C PRO A 8 2.21 1.01 -29.72
N ALA A 9 2.68 2.18 -29.29
CA ALA A 9 3.55 2.29 -28.11
C ALA A 9 2.80 2.78 -26.85
N GLY A 10 1.56 3.27 -27.00
CA GLY A 10 0.78 3.86 -25.91
C GLY A 10 -0.08 2.88 -25.10
N GLY A 11 -0.29 1.65 -25.56
CA GLY A 11 -1.14 0.65 -24.89
C GLY A 11 -0.51 0.03 -23.64
N ASP A 12 0.81 -0.15 -23.66
CA ASP A 12 1.55 -0.91 -22.66
C ASP A 12 1.75 -0.10 -21.37
N ALA A 13 2.08 1.19 -21.49
CA ALA A 13 2.29 2.07 -20.34
C ALA A 13 0.98 2.31 -19.55
N ARG A 14 -0.14 2.52 -20.25
CA ARG A 14 -1.46 2.71 -19.62
C ARG A 14 -1.93 1.46 -18.89
N THR A 15 -1.73 0.30 -19.50
CA THR A 15 -2.07 -1.00 -18.90
C THR A 15 -1.20 -1.29 -17.67
N ALA A 16 0.10 -1.00 -17.76
CA ALA A 16 1.01 -1.14 -16.62
C ALA A 16 0.66 -0.23 -15.44
N LEU A 17 0.29 1.04 -15.67
CA LEU A 17 -0.15 1.95 -14.61
C LEU A 17 -1.44 1.47 -13.94
N SER A 18 -2.42 1.04 -14.74
CA SER A 18 -3.66 0.48 -14.20
C SER A 18 -3.39 -0.77 -13.36
N ALA A 19 -2.46 -1.63 -13.78
CA ALA A 19 -2.07 -2.82 -13.04
C ALA A 19 -1.40 -2.48 -11.70
N ILE A 20 -0.48 -1.51 -11.67
CA ILE A 20 0.17 -1.05 -10.43
C ILE A 20 -0.85 -0.42 -9.48
N ARG A 21 -1.70 0.47 -9.99
CA ARG A 21 -2.77 1.11 -9.21
C ARG A 21 -3.68 0.08 -8.58
N HIS A 22 -4.16 -0.89 -9.37
CA HIS A 22 -4.99 -1.98 -8.85
C HIS A 22 -4.23 -2.82 -7.82
N GLY A 23 -2.98 -3.18 -8.12
CA GLY A 23 -2.12 -3.96 -7.22
C GLY A 23 -1.91 -3.30 -5.86
N LEU A 24 -1.75 -1.97 -5.80
CA LEU A 24 -1.62 -1.21 -4.55
C LEU A 24 -2.96 -1.04 -3.81
N ARG A 25 -4.07 -0.83 -4.53
CA ARG A 25 -5.40 -0.64 -3.92
C ARG A 25 -5.88 -1.88 -3.16
N THR A 26 -5.59 -3.08 -3.67
CA THR A 26 -6.01 -4.34 -3.04
C THR A 26 -5.56 -4.47 -1.58
N PRO A 27 -4.26 -4.43 -1.23
CA PRO A 27 -3.82 -4.53 0.15
C PRO A 27 -4.29 -3.34 1.00
N ILE A 28 -4.42 -2.12 0.44
CA ILE A 28 -4.94 -0.97 1.17
C ILE A 28 -6.41 -1.19 1.58
N ASN A 29 -7.25 -1.68 0.67
CA ASN A 29 -8.65 -1.98 0.97
C ASN A 29 -8.80 -3.11 1.99
N ILE A 30 -7.89 -4.10 1.97
CA ILE A 30 -7.84 -5.15 3.00
C ILE A 30 -7.53 -4.53 4.37
N ILE A 31 -6.50 -3.68 4.47
CA ILE A 31 -6.13 -3.00 5.72
C ILE A 31 -7.31 -2.22 6.28
N ILE A 32 -7.95 -1.38 5.45
CA ILE A 32 -9.09 -0.55 5.87
C ILE A 32 -10.26 -1.44 6.31
N GLY A 33 -10.63 -2.43 5.50
CA GLY A 33 -11.78 -3.28 5.78
C GLY A 33 -11.63 -4.08 7.07
N TYR A 34 -10.47 -4.71 7.30
CA TYR A 34 -10.24 -5.43 8.56
C TYR A 34 -10.13 -4.49 9.77
N ALA A 35 -9.55 -3.30 9.62
CA ALA A 35 -9.52 -2.33 10.71
C ALA A 35 -10.93 -1.87 11.10
N GLU A 36 -11.81 -1.63 10.13
CA GLU A 36 -13.22 -1.26 10.38
C GLU A 36 -13.99 -2.40 11.04
N LEU A 37 -13.86 -3.63 10.55
CA LEU A 37 -14.48 -4.82 11.17
C LEU A 37 -14.00 -5.02 12.62
N MET A 38 -12.70 -4.88 12.88
CA MET A 38 -12.16 -5.01 14.23
C MET A 38 -12.61 -3.89 15.16
N ILE A 39 -12.92 -2.69 14.65
CA ILE A 39 -13.50 -1.59 15.45
C ILE A 39 -14.90 -1.98 15.90
N GLU A 40 -15.74 -2.47 14.97
CA GLU A 40 -17.09 -2.96 15.27
C GLU A 40 -17.04 -4.07 16.34
N ASP A 41 -16.17 -5.07 16.15
CA ASP A 41 -15.99 -6.17 17.10
C ASP A 41 -15.48 -5.71 18.48
N ALA A 42 -14.58 -4.72 18.51
CA ALA A 42 -14.04 -4.17 19.76
C ALA A 42 -15.09 -3.38 20.53
N GLU A 43 -15.98 -2.66 19.85
CA GLU A 43 -17.10 -1.95 20.46
C GLU A 43 -18.12 -2.94 21.04
N ASP A 44 -18.49 -3.98 20.27
CA ASP A 44 -19.46 -4.99 20.69
C ASP A 44 -18.95 -5.91 21.81
N SER A 45 -17.65 -6.22 21.80
CA SER A 45 -17.01 -7.09 22.79
C SER A 45 -16.58 -6.36 24.06
N GLY A 46 -16.83 -5.05 24.18
CA GLY A 46 -16.42 -4.27 25.34
C GLY A 46 -14.90 -4.09 25.46
N GLN A 47 -14.19 -4.04 24.33
CA GLN A 47 -12.74 -3.81 24.23
C GLN A 47 -12.40 -2.45 23.58
N PRO A 48 -12.98 -1.32 24.03
CA PRO A 48 -12.78 -0.01 23.39
C PRO A 48 -11.33 0.49 23.47
N ALA A 49 -10.47 -0.16 24.26
CA ALA A 49 -9.05 0.12 24.33
C ALA A 49 -8.30 -0.18 23.02
N LEU A 50 -8.84 -1.07 22.16
CA LEU A 50 -8.25 -1.40 20.86
C LEU A 50 -8.60 -0.35 19.78
N THR A 51 -9.74 0.33 19.95
CA THR A 51 -10.31 1.25 18.95
C THR A 51 -9.36 2.38 18.52
N PRO A 52 -8.58 3.05 19.39
CA PRO A 52 -7.70 4.14 18.97
C PRO A 52 -6.64 3.70 17.94
N ASP A 53 -5.99 2.57 18.16
CA ASP A 53 -4.96 2.06 17.24
C ASP A 53 -5.59 1.55 15.93
N LEU A 54 -6.77 0.93 16.00
CA LEU A 54 -7.51 0.50 14.80
C LEU A 54 -7.98 1.68 13.95
N GLN A 55 -8.44 2.78 14.58
CA GLN A 55 -8.81 4.01 13.89
C GLN A 55 -7.60 4.68 13.23
N GLU A 56 -6.43 4.63 13.87
CA GLU A 56 -5.17 5.08 13.27
C GLU A 56 -4.86 4.25 12.00
N ILE A 57 -4.94 2.92 12.09
CA ILE A 57 -4.72 2.02 10.93
C ILE A 57 -5.66 2.36 9.78
N ALA A 58 -6.97 2.46 10.03
CA ALA A 58 -7.94 2.80 9.00
C ALA A 58 -7.69 4.21 8.41
N GLY A 59 -7.32 5.17 9.25
CA GLY A 59 -6.96 6.53 8.85
C GLY A 59 -5.75 6.57 7.91
N GLN A 60 -4.66 5.88 8.28
CA GLN A 60 -3.44 5.78 7.47
C GLN A 60 -3.70 5.01 6.17
N GLY A 61 -4.52 3.96 6.20
CA GLY A 61 -4.96 3.23 5.01
C GLY A 61 -5.68 4.15 4.02
N ARG A 62 -6.61 5.00 4.50
CA ARG A 62 -7.29 6.00 3.65
C ARG A 62 -6.33 7.06 3.10
N GLN A 63 -5.35 7.50 3.89
CA GLN A 63 -4.31 8.43 3.41
C GLN A 63 -3.47 7.79 2.30
N ALA A 64 -3.07 6.52 2.45
CA ALA A 64 -2.36 5.76 1.44
C ALA A 64 -3.20 5.60 0.16
N LEU A 65 -4.49 5.27 0.28
CA LEU A 65 -5.40 5.16 -0.86
C LEU A 65 -5.50 6.47 -1.66
N ALA A 66 -5.68 7.60 -0.96
CA ALA A 66 -5.74 8.91 -1.58
C ALA A 66 -4.41 9.33 -2.23
N ALA A 67 -3.27 8.88 -1.70
CA ALA A 67 -1.97 9.08 -2.32
C ALA A 67 -1.83 8.26 -3.61
N VAL A 68 -2.24 6.98 -3.59
CA VAL A 68 -2.28 6.12 -4.79
C VAL A 68 -3.14 6.74 -5.88
N ASP A 69 -4.35 7.18 -5.55
CA ASP A 69 -5.28 7.75 -6.53
C ASP A 69 -4.78 9.08 -7.11
N ARG A 70 -4.07 9.91 -6.32
CA ARG A 70 -3.44 11.14 -6.83
C ARG A 70 -2.22 10.89 -7.70
N LEU A 71 -1.33 10.00 -7.29
CA LEU A 71 -0.05 9.77 -7.97
C LEU A 71 -0.19 8.90 -9.22
N LEU A 72 -1.20 8.02 -9.25
CA LEU A 72 -1.48 7.11 -10.37
C LEU A 72 -2.80 7.48 -11.06
N ALA A 73 -3.12 8.77 -11.09
CA ALA A 73 -4.16 9.31 -11.96
C ALA A 73 -3.89 8.90 -13.41
N GLU A 74 -4.95 8.79 -14.22
CA GLU A 74 -4.78 8.37 -15.62
C GLU A 74 -3.85 9.34 -16.36
N PRO A 75 -2.87 8.83 -17.12
CA PRO A 75 -1.96 9.68 -17.87
C PRO A 75 -2.79 10.55 -18.82
N SER A 76 -2.63 11.86 -18.71
CA SER A 76 -3.45 12.83 -19.46
C SER A 76 -2.96 13.01 -20.90
N GLY A 77 -1.89 12.31 -21.31
CA GLY A 77 -1.36 12.36 -22.66
C GLY A 77 -0.29 11.30 -22.95
N PRO A 78 0.16 11.19 -24.22
CA PRO A 78 1.15 10.22 -24.66
C PRO A 78 2.56 10.44 -24.06
N ASP A 79 2.87 11.66 -23.61
CA ASP A 79 4.14 12.02 -22.98
C ASP A 79 4.10 11.99 -21.44
N ASP A 80 2.96 11.62 -20.85
CA ASP A 80 2.77 11.58 -19.40
C ASP A 80 3.33 10.26 -18.84
N ILE A 81 4.66 10.19 -18.78
CA ILE A 81 5.36 9.13 -18.05
C ILE A 81 5.12 9.43 -16.57
N ALA A 82 4.12 8.79 -15.98
CA ALA A 82 3.81 8.97 -14.56
C ALA A 82 5.10 8.83 -13.73
N ASP A 83 5.51 9.94 -13.10
CA ASP A 83 6.70 9.97 -12.25
C ASP A 83 6.39 9.19 -10.97
N ARG A 84 6.82 7.92 -10.97
CA ARG A 84 6.66 7.01 -9.83
C ARG A 84 7.70 7.24 -8.74
N SER A 85 8.62 8.19 -8.89
CA SER A 85 9.64 8.46 -7.87
C SER A 85 9.05 8.98 -6.56
N GLY A 86 7.85 9.58 -6.61
CA GLY A 86 7.11 10.06 -5.44
C GLY A 86 6.33 8.98 -4.68
N LEU A 87 6.12 7.78 -5.26
CA LEU A 87 5.34 6.69 -4.64
C LEU A 87 5.89 6.29 -3.27
N PRO A 88 7.20 5.99 -3.11
CA PRO A 88 7.76 5.66 -1.80
C PRO A 88 7.62 6.79 -0.79
N ALA A 89 7.91 8.03 -1.19
CA ALA A 89 7.82 9.17 -0.29
C ALA A 89 6.39 9.41 0.23
N ALA A 90 5.38 9.11 -0.59
CA ALA A 90 3.98 9.27 -0.21
C ALA A 90 3.41 8.09 0.59
N LEU A 91 3.89 6.86 0.34
CA LEU A 91 3.30 5.65 0.91
C LEU A 91 4.09 5.05 2.07
N LEU A 92 5.41 5.25 2.16
CA LEU A 92 6.19 4.71 3.28
C LEU A 92 5.77 5.28 4.63
N PRO A 93 5.54 6.61 4.80
CA PRO A 93 5.11 7.15 6.09
C PRO A 93 3.80 6.53 6.63
N PRO A 94 2.68 6.45 5.87
CA PRO A 94 1.48 5.80 6.38
C PRO A 94 1.66 4.29 6.60
N ILE A 95 2.47 3.60 5.80
CA ILE A 95 2.82 2.19 6.04
C ILE A 95 3.53 2.02 7.38
N ASP A 96 4.51 2.87 7.68
CA ASP A 96 5.28 2.79 8.93
C ASP A 96 4.39 3.08 10.15
N HIS A 97 3.45 4.02 10.05
CA HIS A 97 2.45 4.27 11.09
C HIS A 97 1.54 3.04 11.31
N ILE A 98 1.03 2.42 10.23
CA ILE A 98 0.21 1.20 10.33
C ILE A 98 0.98 0.10 11.05
N ARG A 99 2.25 -0.13 10.70
CA ARG A 99 3.11 -1.13 11.36
C ARG A 99 3.28 -0.85 12.86
N ALA A 100 3.51 0.42 13.21
CA ALA A 100 3.65 0.82 14.60
C ALA A 100 2.37 0.57 15.40
N ALA A 101 1.20 0.91 14.82
CA ALA A 101 -0.10 0.63 15.42
C ALA A 101 -0.37 -0.87 15.57
N CYS A 102 -0.06 -1.69 14.55
CA CYS A 102 -0.18 -3.14 14.65
C CYS A 102 0.68 -3.72 15.78
N SER A 103 1.92 -3.23 15.93
CA SER A 103 2.82 -3.64 17.02
C SER A 103 2.22 -3.34 18.41
N ARG A 104 1.60 -2.16 18.57
CA ARG A 104 0.92 -1.78 19.83
C ARG A 104 -0.30 -2.67 20.11
N LEU A 105 -1.16 -2.90 19.12
CA LEU A 105 -2.32 -3.79 19.23
C LEU A 105 -1.89 -5.22 19.55
N ARG A 106 -0.82 -5.71 18.94
CA ARG A 106 -0.28 -7.05 19.22
C ARG A 106 0.13 -7.18 20.68
N GLY A 107 0.74 -6.14 21.26
CA GLY A 107 1.06 -6.08 22.69
C GLY A 107 -0.18 -6.08 23.57
N GLN A 108 -1.22 -5.32 23.21
CA GLN A 108 -2.48 -5.28 23.97
C GLN A 108 -3.24 -6.62 23.92
N LEU A 109 -3.23 -7.30 22.77
CA LEU A 109 -3.91 -8.58 22.56
C LEU A 109 -3.16 -9.77 23.16
N ALA A 110 -1.85 -9.71 23.33
CA ALA A 110 -1.08 -10.77 23.98
C ALA A 110 -1.48 -11.00 25.44
N GLU A 111 -2.06 -9.98 26.09
CA GLU A 111 -2.57 -10.02 27.46
C GLU A 111 -4.03 -10.50 27.53
N ALA A 112 -4.72 -10.64 26.39
CA ALA A 112 -6.11 -11.05 26.28
C ALA A 112 -6.22 -12.49 25.73
N ASP A 113 -6.71 -13.41 26.55
CA ASP A 113 -6.84 -14.83 26.21
C ASP A 113 -8.04 -15.03 25.24
N GLY A 114 -7.82 -14.98 23.91
CA GLY A 114 -8.87 -15.14 22.92
C GLY A 114 -8.42 -15.19 21.45
N ALA A 115 -9.02 -16.08 20.66
CA ALA A 115 -8.62 -16.42 19.28
C ALA A 115 -9.24 -15.53 18.17
N GLY A 116 -9.92 -14.43 18.50
CA GLY A 116 -10.61 -13.57 17.52
C GLY A 116 -9.73 -12.46 16.93
N PRO A 117 -9.53 -11.32 17.63
CA PRO A 117 -8.91 -10.12 17.07
C PRO A 117 -7.47 -10.31 16.58
N SER A 118 -6.75 -11.30 17.12
CA SER A 118 -5.38 -11.61 16.75
C SER A 118 -5.23 -12.13 15.32
N ALA A 119 -6.24 -12.86 14.81
CA ALA A 119 -6.24 -13.38 13.45
C ALA A 119 -6.44 -12.26 12.42
N ASP A 120 -7.39 -11.36 12.66
CA ASP A 120 -7.66 -10.22 11.78
C ASP A 120 -6.53 -9.20 11.78
N LEU A 121 -5.91 -8.96 12.94
CA LEU A 121 -4.68 -8.18 13.01
C LEU A 121 -3.56 -8.79 12.13
N GLY A 122 -3.43 -10.11 12.13
CA GLY A 122 -2.49 -10.81 11.25
C GLY A 122 -2.77 -10.60 9.75
N ARG A 123 -4.04 -10.43 9.36
CA ARG A 123 -4.41 -10.09 7.98
C ARG A 123 -4.02 -8.66 7.62
N ILE A 124 -4.17 -7.72 8.54
CA ILE A 124 -3.72 -6.32 8.37
C ILE A 124 -2.20 -6.27 8.21
N GLU A 125 -1.44 -6.97 9.07
CA GLU A 125 0.02 -7.03 9.00
C GLU A 125 0.51 -7.61 7.65
N ALA A 126 -0.08 -8.72 7.20
CA ALA A 126 0.27 -9.33 5.92
C ALA A 126 0.00 -8.40 4.73
N ALA A 127 -1.15 -7.72 4.72
CA ALA A 127 -1.49 -6.74 3.70
C ALA A 127 -0.55 -5.51 3.74
N THR A 128 -0.13 -5.09 4.93
CA THR A 128 0.83 -3.99 5.11
C THR A 128 2.20 -4.32 4.53
N GLU A 129 2.69 -5.54 4.73
CA GLU A 129 3.96 -5.99 4.13
C GLU A 129 3.86 -6.17 2.62
N GLN A 130 2.74 -6.70 2.14
CA GLN A 130 2.47 -6.78 0.70
C GLN A 130 2.48 -5.38 0.06
N LEU A 131 1.82 -4.41 0.70
CA LEU A 131 1.80 -3.02 0.24
C LEU A 131 3.22 -2.44 0.18
N ARG A 132 4.02 -2.62 1.24
CA ARG A 132 5.42 -2.17 1.27
C ARG A 132 6.27 -2.79 0.16
N ALA A 133 6.11 -4.09 -0.08
CA ALA A 133 6.81 -4.79 -1.14
C ALA A 133 6.43 -4.28 -2.53
N LEU A 134 5.15 -3.97 -2.77
CA LEU A 134 4.69 -3.39 -4.03
C LEU A 134 5.24 -1.98 -4.26
N VAL A 135 5.31 -1.16 -3.21
CA VAL A 135 5.92 0.18 -3.28
C VAL A 135 7.40 0.10 -3.65
N ALA A 136 8.13 -0.85 -3.06
CA ALA A 136 9.54 -1.08 -3.38
C ALA A 136 9.74 -1.53 -4.85
N GLN A 137 8.84 -2.37 -5.37
CA GLN A 137 8.88 -2.83 -6.77
C GLN A 137 8.44 -1.75 -7.77
N ALA A 138 7.55 -0.83 -7.36
CA ALA A 138 7.04 0.23 -8.23
C ALA A 138 8.00 1.43 -8.32
N ALA A 139 8.89 1.59 -7.34
CA ALA A 139 9.94 2.60 -7.37
C ALA A 139 10.91 2.28 -8.53
N PRO A 140 11.27 3.25 -9.39
CA PRO A 140 12.29 3.02 -10.39
C PRO A 140 13.59 2.62 -9.70
N ASP A 141 14.17 1.51 -10.16
CA ASP A 141 15.38 0.90 -9.64
C ASP A 141 16.52 1.94 -9.64
N ARG A 142 16.82 2.53 -8.47
CA ARG A 142 17.96 3.45 -8.31
C ARG A 142 19.28 2.70 -8.11
N LEU A 143 19.32 1.39 -8.32
CA LEU A 143 20.49 0.54 -8.06
C LEU A 143 20.87 -0.29 -9.29
N ARG A 144 21.31 0.41 -10.35
CA ARG A 144 22.20 -0.17 -11.38
C ARG A 144 23.39 0.74 -11.69
N THR A 145 23.89 1.46 -10.69
CA THR A 145 25.21 2.09 -10.76
C THR A 145 26.11 1.51 -9.67
N ASP A 146 27.14 0.81 -10.16
CA ASP A 146 28.39 0.44 -9.51
C ASP A 146 28.41 -0.69 -8.48
N GLU A 147 28.15 -1.91 -8.97
CA GLU A 147 29.10 -2.98 -8.67
C GLU A 147 30.39 -2.69 -9.47
N VAL A 148 31.35 -2.00 -8.86
CA VAL A 148 32.75 -2.12 -9.29
C VAL A 148 33.29 -3.39 -8.64
N PRO A 149 33.58 -4.47 -9.38
CA PRO A 149 34.35 -5.55 -8.80
C PRO A 149 35.74 -4.98 -8.53
N ALA A 150 36.09 -4.85 -7.26
CA ALA A 150 37.47 -4.59 -6.85
C ALA A 150 38.30 -5.84 -7.18
N GLY A 151 38.64 -6.00 -8.46
CA GLY A 151 39.61 -6.93 -8.96
C GLY A 151 40.86 -6.17 -9.37
N ARG A 152 41.85 -6.08 -8.47
CA ARG A 152 43.18 -6.70 -8.63
C ARG A 152 44.06 -6.37 -7.44
#